data_AF-V4BH10-F1
#
_entry.id   AF-V4BH10-F1
#
_cell.length_a   1.000
_cell.length_b   1.000
_cell.length_c   1.000
_cell.angle_alpha   90.00
_cell.angle_beta   90.00
_cell.angle_gamma   90.00
#
_symmetry.space_group_name_H-M   'P 1'
#
loop_
_entity.id
_entity.type
_entity.pdbx_description
1 polymer ?
#
loop_
_entity_poly.entity_id
_entity_poly.type
_entity_poly.pdbx_seq_one_letter_code
_entity_poly.pdbx_strand_id
1 'polypeptide(L)'
;KHDVKYFRNLTKSESSKLSTSNIEWNTYLQQNKNLTEEVEGSIRTVVGQSQLLMDQRFKQFTGLIDNCEFNTGEKETKCEDLQGFWDMIYYQVSKISRS
;
A
#
# COMPACT_ATOMS: atom_id res chain seq x y z
N LYS A 1 16.50 12.63 8.93
CA LYS A 1 15.46 12.20 9.90
C LYS A 1 14.13 12.30 9.17
N HIS A 2 13.38 11.21 9.04
CA HIS A 2 12.02 11.27 8.49
C HIS A 2 11.07 11.81 9.55
N ASP A 3 10.17 12.69 9.16
CA ASP A 3 9.14 13.28 10.01
C ASP A 3 7.74 12.80 9.55
N VAL A 4 6.72 13.19 10.32
CA VAL A 4 5.31 12.87 10.03
C VAL A 4 4.92 13.28 8.59
N LYS A 5 5.35 14.47 8.16
CA LYS A 5 5.03 15.02 6.84
C LYS A 5 5.62 14.17 5.72
N TYR A 6 6.85 13.69 5.89
CA TYR A 6 7.50 12.75 4.97
C TYR A 6 6.65 11.48 4.82
N PHE A 7 6.29 10.83 5.93
CA PHE A 7 5.50 9.59 5.88
C PHE A 7 4.10 9.79 5.31
N ARG A 8 3.44 10.93 5.60
CA ARG A 8 2.13 11.25 5.03
C ARG A 8 2.21 11.38 3.51
N ASN A 9 3.21 12.10 3.00
CA ASN A 9 3.42 12.25 1.56
C ASN A 9 3.80 10.93 0.88
N LEU A 10 4.65 10.14 1.53
CA LEU A 10 5.09 8.84 1.05
C LEU A 10 3.91 7.87 0.92
N THR A 11 3.11 7.74 1.98
CA THR A 11 1.90 6.89 2.01
C THR A 11 0.93 7.29 0.90
N LYS A 12 0.69 8.60 0.74
CA LYS A 12 -0.18 9.12 -0.32
C LYS A 12 0.36 8.78 -1.71
N SER A 13 1.66 9.00 -1.95
CA SER A 13 2.28 8.74 -3.25
C SER A 13 2.21 7.25 -3.62
N GLU A 14 2.56 6.35 -2.70
CA GLU A 14 2.53 4.91 -2.95
C GLU A 14 1.10 4.37 -3.09
N SER A 15 0.15 4.89 -2.31
CA SER A 15 -1.28 4.58 -2.48
C SER A 15 -1.79 4.96 -3.87
N SER A 16 -1.44 6.15 -4.35
CA SER A 16 -1.82 6.58 -5.69
C SER A 16 -1.20 5.70 -6.77
N LYS A 17 0.09 5.35 -6.66
CA LYS A 17 0.75 4.46 -7.64
C LYS A 17 0.09 3.08 -7.70
N LEU A 18 -0.16 2.45 -6.55
CA LEU A 18 -0.81 1.14 -6.49
C LEU A 18 -2.24 1.19 -7.01
N SER A 19 -2.99 2.25 -6.68
CA SER A 19 -4.35 2.46 -7.19
C SER A 19 -4.37 2.61 -8.72
N THR A 20 -3.48 3.42 -9.29
CA THR A 20 -3.34 3.54 -10.75
C THR A 20 -2.99 2.21 -11.39
N SER A 21 -2.03 1.47 -10.84
CA SER A 21 -1.66 0.15 -11.37
C SER A 21 -2.82 -0.85 -11.31
N ASN A 22 -3.58 -0.87 -10.22
CA ASN A 22 -4.77 -1.71 -10.09
C ASN A 22 -5.83 -1.37 -11.15
N ILE A 23 -6.04 -0.09 -11.46
CA ILE A 23 -6.99 0.35 -12.50
C ILE A 23 -6.53 -0.11 -13.88
N GLU A 24 -5.23 0.03 -14.18
CA GLU A 24 -4.63 -0.41 -15.44
C GLU A 24 -4.79 -1.92 -15.63
N TRP A 25 -4.46 -2.72 -14.61
CA TRP A 25 -4.60 -4.17 -14.66
C TRP A 25 -6.06 -4.63 -14.81
N ASN A 26 -6.99 -4.00 -14.09
CA ASN A 26 -8.41 -4.31 -14.24
C ASN A 26 -8.93 -3.95 -15.65
N THR A 27 -8.48 -2.81 -16.19
CA THR A 27 -8.80 -2.39 -17.56
C THR A 27 -8.24 -3.37 -18.58
N TYR A 28 -7.00 -3.81 -18.38
CA TYR A 28 -6.35 -4.82 -19.22
C TYR A 28 -7.13 -6.14 -19.23
N LEU A 29 -7.58 -6.63 -18.06
CA LEU A 29 -8.43 -7.81 -17.95
C LEU A 29 -9.77 -7.65 -18.68
N GLN A 30 -10.39 -6.47 -18.63
CA GLN A 30 -11.66 -6.21 -19.32
C GLN A 30 -11.51 -6.17 -20.84
N GLN A 31 -10.39 -5.63 -21.34
CA GLN A 31 -10.14 -5.47 -22.77
C GLN A 31 -9.59 -6.74 -23.43
N ASN A 32 -8.89 -7.60 -22.68
CA ASN A 32 -8.21 -8.78 -23.22
C ASN A 32 -8.91 -10.07 -22.77
N LYS A 33 -9.87 -10.54 -23.57
CA LYS A 33 -10.62 -11.78 -23.29
C LYS A 33 -9.93 -13.07 -23.74
N ASN A 34 -8.78 -12.96 -24.38
CA ASN A 34 -8.02 -14.09 -24.92
C ASN A 34 -6.83 -14.50 -24.02
N LEU A 35 -6.81 -14.02 -22.78
CA LEU A 35 -5.79 -14.41 -21.79
C LEU A 35 -6.04 -15.85 -21.34
N THR A 36 -4.97 -16.55 -20.97
CA THR A 36 -5.11 -17.84 -20.30
C THR A 36 -5.63 -17.64 -18.88
N GLU A 37 -6.32 -18.65 -18.33
CA GLU A 37 -6.83 -18.62 -16.95
C GLU A 37 -5.70 -18.37 -15.93
N GLU A 38 -4.49 -18.88 -16.21
CA GLU A 38 -3.32 -18.67 -15.37
C GLU A 38 -2.89 -17.19 -15.31
N VAL A 39 -2.84 -16.51 -16.45
CA VAL A 39 -2.48 -15.10 -16.53
C VAL A 39 -3.56 -14.24 -15.88
N GLU A 40 -4.83 -14.53 -16.17
CA GLU A 40 -5.95 -13.81 -15.55
C GLU A 40 -5.98 -14.01 -14.03
N GLY A 41 -5.80 -15.25 -13.55
CA GLY A 41 -5.74 -15.57 -12.13
C GLY A 41 -4.58 -14.87 -11.42
N SER A 42 -3.42 -14.77 -12.07
CA SER A 42 -2.24 -14.07 -11.54
C SER A 42 -2.51 -12.58 -11.39
N ILE A 43 -3.04 -11.92 -12.42
CA ILE A 43 -3.38 -10.49 -12.37
C ILE A 43 -4.44 -10.22 -11.28
N ARG A 44 -5.51 -11.03 -11.23
CA ARG A 44 -6.56 -10.90 -10.20
C ARG A 44 -6.00 -11.05 -8.78
N THR A 45 -5.03 -11.95 -8.60
CA THR A 45 -4.36 -12.17 -7.31
C THR A 45 -3.53 -10.95 -6.91
N VAL A 46 -2.71 -10.41 -7.82
CA VAL A 46 -1.89 -9.22 -7.58
C VAL A 46 -2.75 -8.00 -7.26
N VAL A 47 -3.81 -7.77 -8.04
CA VAL A 47 -4.78 -6.68 -7.79
C VAL A 47 -5.45 -6.82 -6.43
N GLY A 48 -5.92 -8.04 -6.08
CA GLY A 48 -6.55 -8.29 -4.79
C GLY A 48 -5.61 -8.07 -3.60
N GLN A 49 -4.36 -8.52 -3.70
CA GLN A 49 -3.35 -8.30 -2.67
C GLN A 49 -3.00 -6.82 -2.51
N SER A 50 -2.83 -6.10 -3.62
CA SER A 50 -2.60 -4.66 -3.63
C SER A 50 -3.74 -3.91 -2.93
N GLN A 51 -4.99 -4.26 -3.25
CA GLN A 51 -6.18 -3.65 -2.64
C GLN A 51 -6.24 -3.89 -1.13
N LEU A 52 -5.98 -5.13 -0.67
CA LEU A 52 -5.91 -5.46 0.75
C LEU A 52 -4.82 -4.68 1.49
N LEU A 53 -3.65 -4.52 0.86
CA LEU A 53 -2.55 -3.75 1.43
C LEU A 53 -2.94 -2.27 1.60
N MET A 54 -3.62 -1.68 0.62
CA MET A 54 -4.14 -0.32 0.73
C MET A 54 -5.21 -0.19 1.83
N ASP A 55 -6.22 -1.06 1.82
CA ASP A 55 -7.38 -0.95 2.72
C ASP A 55 -7.04 -1.27 4.18
N GLN A 56 -6.03 -2.11 4.42
CA GLN A 56 -5.62 -2.51 5.76
C GLN A 56 -4.35 -1.81 6.21
N ARG A 57 -3.25 -1.96 5.48
CA ARG A 57 -1.92 -1.55 5.94
C ARG A 57 -1.71 -0.04 5.82
N PHE A 58 -2.06 0.56 4.68
CA PHE A 58 -1.96 2.01 4.54
C PHE A 58 -2.95 2.76 5.42
N LYS A 59 -4.16 2.21 5.62
CA LYS A 59 -5.11 2.74 6.59
C LYS A 59 -4.56 2.71 8.02
N GLN A 60 -3.99 1.58 8.44
CA GLN A 60 -3.34 1.47 9.75
C GLN A 60 -2.17 2.45 9.88
N PHE A 61 -1.34 2.57 8.86
CA PHE A 61 -0.18 3.47 8.88
C PHE A 61 -0.58 4.94 8.95
N THR A 62 -1.64 5.34 8.24
CA THR A 62 -2.18 6.71 8.32
C THR A 62 -2.63 7.02 9.74
N GLY A 63 -3.30 6.08 10.43
CA GLY A 63 -3.65 6.25 11.84
C GLY A 63 -2.45 6.38 12.77
N LEU A 64 -1.34 5.68 12.49
CA LEU A 64 -0.09 5.85 13.26
C LEU A 64 0.56 7.22 13.00
N ILE A 65 0.53 7.70 11.75
CA ILE A 65 0.98 9.05 11.40
C ILE A 65 0.16 10.10 12.15
N ASP A 66 -1.17 9.98 12.15
CA ASP A 66 -2.07 10.87 12.89
C ASP A 66 -1.78 10.84 14.39
N ASN A 67 -1.58 9.65 14.98
CA ASN A 67 -1.22 9.50 16.38
C ASN A 67 0.13 10.17 16.72
N CYS A 68 1.12 10.09 15.83
CA CYS A 68 2.41 10.75 16.00
C CYS A 68 2.30 12.28 15.85
N GLU A 69 1.40 12.78 15.00
CA GLU A 69 1.19 14.22 14.75
C GLU A 69 0.42 14.90 15.88
N PHE A 70 -0.65 14.26 16.34
CA PHE A 70 -1.61 14.84 17.29
C PHE A 70 -1.47 14.33 18.72
N ASN A 71 -0.55 13.38 18.97
CA ASN A 71 -0.38 12.69 20.26
C ASN A 71 -1.70 12.08 20.79
N THR A 72 -2.52 11.57 19.89
CA THR A 72 -3.87 11.02 20.20
C THR A 72 -3.85 9.55 20.62
N GLY A 73 -2.70 8.88 20.55
CA GLY A 73 -2.56 7.48 20.94
C GLY A 73 -2.41 7.30 22.45
N GLU A 74 -2.86 6.15 22.98
CA GLU A 74 -2.58 5.75 24.38
C GLU A 74 -1.09 5.58 24.67
N LYS A 75 -0.28 5.35 23.62
CA LYS A 75 1.18 5.23 23.70
C LYS A 75 1.82 6.25 22.76
N GLU A 76 2.91 6.85 23.22
CA GLU A 76 3.73 7.77 22.44
C GLU A 76 4.25 7.05 21.18
N THR A 77 3.81 7.52 20.01
CA THR A 77 4.28 6.99 18.71
C THR A 77 5.42 7.86 18.23
N LYS A 78 6.61 7.28 18.03
CA LYS A 78 7.80 8.02 17.57
C LYS A 78 7.97 7.84 16.06
N CYS A 79 8.70 8.78 15.44
CA CYS A 79 9.04 8.67 14.01
C CYS A 79 9.84 7.39 13.67
N GLU A 80 10.53 6.80 14.65
CA GLU A 80 11.22 5.50 14.50
C GLU A 80 10.23 4.34 14.37
N ASP A 81 9.12 4.37 15.10
CA ASP A 81 8.04 3.37 14.98
C ASP A 81 7.37 3.47 13.60
N LEU A 82 7.21 4.68 13.07
CA LEU A 82 6.70 4.91 11.72
C LEU A 82 7.63 4.31 10.66
N GLN A 83 8.94 4.48 10.82
CA GLN A 83 9.91 3.88 9.91
C GLN A 83 9.83 2.36 9.91
N GLY A 84 9.82 1.74 11.10
CA GLY A 84 9.74 0.28 11.21
C GLY A 84 8.46 -0.29 10.62
N PHE A 85 7.32 0.40 10.83
CA PHE A 85 6.06 0.00 10.21
C PHE A 85 6.08 0.18 8.69
N TRP A 86 6.67 1.27 8.20
CA TRP A 86 6.82 1.50 6.76
C TRP A 86 7.68 0.43 6.09
N ASP A 87 8.80 0.04 6.69
CA ASP A 87 9.69 -1.00 6.14
C ASP A 87 8.96 -2.34 5.99
N MET A 88 8.08 -2.69 6.94
CA MET A 88 7.20 -3.86 6.84
C MET A 88 6.23 -3.75 5.66
N ILE A 89 5.60 -2.59 5.46
CA ILE A 89 4.68 -2.40 4.33
C ILE A 89 5.45 -2.46 3.00
N TYR A 90 6.59 -1.79 2.93
CA TYR A 90 7.43 -1.76 1.73
C TYR A 90 7.90 -3.17 1.32
N TYR A 91 8.22 -4.03 2.29
CA TYR A 91 8.52 -5.43 2.02
C TYR A 91 7.33 -6.17 1.38
N GLN A 92 6.11 -5.94 1.88
CA GLN A 92 4.89 -6.54 1.30
C GLN A 92 4.59 -6.01 -0.10
N VAL A 93 4.74 -4.70 -0.33
CA VAL A 93 4.59 -4.08 -1.66
C VAL A 93 5.62 -4.65 -2.63
N SER A 94 6.88 -4.76 -2.21
CA SER A 94 7.96 -5.32 -3.02
C SER A 94 7.67 -6.77 -3.44
N LYS A 95 7.08 -7.57 -2.54
CA LYS A 95 6.66 -8.95 -2.86
C LYS A 95 5.58 -8.97 -3.94
N ILE A 96 4.57 -8.13 -3.83
CA ILE A 96 3.46 -8.04 -4.82
C ILE A 96 4.01 -7.58 -6.18
N SER A 97 4.91 -6.59 -6.20
CA SER A 97 5.48 -6.05 -7.45
C SER A 97 6.40 -7.02 -8.21
N ARG A 98 6.91 -8.05 -7.54
CA ARG A 98 7.82 -9.06 -8.10
C ARG A 98 7.11 -10.38 -8.44
N SER A 99 5.81 -10.46 -8.18
CA SER A 99 4.95 -11.61 -8.48
C SER A 99 4.30 -11.41 -9.85
#